data_AF-U1Q881-F1
#
_entry.id   AF-U1Q881-F1
#
_cell.length_a   1.000
_cell.length_b   1.000
_cell.length_c   1.000
_cell.angle_alpha   90.00
_cell.angle_beta   90.00
_cell.angle_gamma   90.00
#
_symmetry.space_group_name_H-M   'P 1'
#
loop_
_entity.id
_entity.type
_entity.pdbx_description
1 polymer ?
#
loop_
_entity_poly.entity_id
_entity_poly.type
_entity_poly.pdbx_seq_one_letter_code
_entity_poly.pdbx_strand_id
1 'polypeptide(L)'
;MAPALLALQTVAELFPNGISRYAIGGLFVGLGAATIYAGTAINAGASTFLESTLSYVSDRQRFAQYVRSRDWRLVFTLGIVLGAAVYAVVFQGGAWTTDVAPWRLLIGGVFVGVGTRIGKGCTSGHGVCGVGSASKTSLAGVMAFLLTAIVTAQVVAALGVTP
;
A
#
# COMPACT_ATOMS: atom_id res chain seq x y z
N MET A 1 -18.45 9.52 34.25
CA MET A 1 -17.45 10.53 33.81
C MET A 1 -16.10 9.89 33.49
N ALA A 2 -15.50 9.08 34.38
CA ALA A 2 -14.24 8.36 34.10
C ALA A 2 -14.20 7.47 32.82
N PRO A 3 -15.23 6.66 32.48
CA PRO A 3 -15.15 5.79 31.30
C PRO A 3 -15.22 6.55 29.97
N ALA A 4 -15.95 7.68 29.94
CA ALA A 4 -16.01 8.54 28.76
C ALA A 4 -14.68 9.26 28.54
N LEU A 5 -14.00 9.66 29.62
CA LEU A 5 -12.69 10.31 29.57
C LEU A 5 -11.60 9.32 29.13
N LEU A 6 -11.64 8.08 29.64
CA LEU A 6 -10.75 7.00 29.25
C LEU A 6 -10.91 6.65 27.76
N ALA A 7 -12.16 6.54 27.29
CA ALA A 7 -12.46 6.30 25.88
C ALA A 7 -12.00 7.46 24.97
N LEU A 8 -12.16 8.71 25.41
CA LEU A 8 -11.67 9.87 24.67
C LEU A 8 -10.13 9.87 24.58
N GLN A 9 -9.45 9.52 25.67
CA GLN A 9 -8.00 9.38 25.71
C GLN A 9 -7.51 8.24 24.78
N THR A 10 -8.20 7.10 24.76
CA THR A 10 -7.83 5.98 23.88
C THR A 10 -7.99 6.35 22.40
N VAL A 11 -9.07 7.07 22.06
CA VAL A 11 -9.30 7.55 20.69
C VAL A 11 -8.27 8.61 20.29
N ALA A 12 -7.88 9.49 21.21
CA ALA A 12 -6.83 10.49 20.97
C ALA A 12 -5.46 9.84 20.72
N GLU A 13 -5.12 8.76 21.44
CA GLU A 13 -3.88 8.01 21.21
C GLU A 13 -3.86 7.26 19.87
N LEU A 14 -5.01 6.73 19.45
CA LEU A 14 -5.14 6.05 18.14
C LEU A 14 -5.04 7.03 16.96
N PHE A 15 -5.46 8.29 17.15
CA PHE A 15 -5.47 9.32 16.12
C PHE A 15 -4.71 10.58 16.58
N PRO A 16 -3.37 10.51 16.75
CA PRO A 16 -2.58 11.59 17.32
C PRO A 16 -2.62 12.88 16.48
N ASN A 17 -2.92 12.76 15.18
CA ASN A 17 -3.03 13.90 14.26
C ASN A 17 -4.48 14.34 13.99
N GLY A 18 -5.44 13.85 14.78
CA GLY A 18 -6.87 14.07 14.61
C GLY A 18 -7.51 13.15 13.55
N ILE A 19 -8.80 12.85 13.73
CA ILE A 19 -9.55 11.90 12.88
C ILE A 19 -9.70 12.39 11.43
N SER A 20 -9.80 13.70 11.22
CA SER A 20 -10.09 14.31 9.92
C SER A 20 -9.10 13.90 8.82
N ARG A 21 -7.81 13.83 9.14
CA ARG A 21 -6.76 13.43 8.17
C ARG A 21 -6.98 12.02 7.65
N TYR A 22 -7.27 11.07 8.55
CA TYR A 22 -7.50 9.67 8.21
C TYR A 22 -8.82 9.50 7.45
N ALA A 23 -9.87 10.21 7.85
CA ALA A 23 -11.17 10.17 7.17
C ALA A 23 -11.08 10.73 5.74
N ILE A 24 -10.44 11.89 5.56
CA ILE A 24 -10.24 12.52 4.24
C ILE A 24 -9.37 11.62 3.35
N GLY A 25 -8.24 11.13 3.87
CA GLY A 25 -7.37 10.22 3.13
C GLY A 25 -8.09 8.92 2.74
N GLY A 26 -8.83 8.31 3.67
CA GLY A 26 -9.64 7.12 3.42
C GLY A 26 -10.72 7.35 2.37
N LEU A 27 -11.39 8.50 2.39
CA LEU A 27 -12.37 8.88 1.37
C LEU A 27 -11.71 8.96 -0.02
N PHE A 28 -10.57 9.63 -0.15
CA PHE A 28 -9.87 9.73 -1.44
C PHE A 28 -9.36 8.38 -1.95
N VAL A 29 -8.79 7.54 -1.07
CA VAL A 29 -8.35 6.18 -1.43
C VAL A 29 -9.54 5.33 -1.86
N GLY A 30 -10.65 5.39 -1.13
CA GLY A 30 -11.88 4.67 -1.46
C GLY A 30 -12.50 5.10 -2.78
N LEU A 31 -12.59 6.42 -3.02
CA LEU A 31 -13.05 6.98 -4.29
C LEU A 31 -12.15 6.55 -5.45
N GLY A 32 -10.82 6.63 -5.28
CA GLY A 32 -9.87 6.20 -6.29
C GLY A 32 -10.02 4.71 -6.64
N ALA A 33 -10.13 3.84 -5.62
CA ALA A 33 -10.36 2.42 -5.82
C ALA A 33 -11.71 2.14 -6.52
N ALA A 34 -12.78 2.86 -6.14
CA ALA A 34 -14.10 2.74 -6.75
C ALA A 34 -14.11 3.19 -8.21
N THR A 35 -13.45 4.30 -8.55
CA THR A 35 -13.33 4.78 -9.94
C THR A 35 -12.58 3.78 -10.82
N ILE A 36 -11.46 3.22 -10.32
CA ILE A 36 -10.71 2.19 -11.05
C ILE A 36 -11.59 0.96 -11.29
N TYR A 37 -12.29 0.50 -10.26
CA TYR A 37 -13.17 -0.65 -10.38
C TYR A 37 -14.33 -0.39 -11.35
N ALA A 38 -14.96 0.78 -11.28
CA ALA A 38 -16.05 1.16 -12.18
C ALA A 38 -15.58 1.25 -13.65
N GLY A 39 -14.38 1.76 -13.90
CA GLY A 39 -13.85 1.92 -15.26
C GLY A 39 -13.24 0.65 -15.87
N THR A 40 -12.70 -0.26 -15.05
CA THR A 40 -11.93 -1.42 -15.54
C THR A 40 -12.53 -2.77 -15.17
N ALA A 41 -13.50 -2.82 -14.26
CA ALA A 41 -14.00 -4.03 -13.59
C ALA A 41 -12.90 -4.86 -12.89
N ILE A 42 -11.77 -4.23 -12.56
CA ILE A 42 -10.61 -4.86 -11.92
C ILE A 42 -10.33 -4.17 -10.59
N ASN A 43 -9.97 -4.95 -9.58
CA ASN A 43 -9.55 -4.44 -8.28
C ASN A 43 -8.19 -3.71 -8.39
N ALA A 44 -8.09 -2.54 -7.77
CA ALA A 44 -6.86 -1.76 -7.73
C ALA A 44 -5.78 -2.50 -6.92
N GLY A 45 -4.64 -2.80 -7.55
CA GLY A 45 -3.55 -3.54 -6.92
C GLY A 45 -2.23 -3.36 -7.67
N ALA A 46 -1.14 -3.21 -6.92
CA ALA A 46 0.19 -2.91 -7.47
C ALA A 46 1.09 -4.14 -7.67
N SER A 47 0.71 -5.32 -7.12
CA SER A 47 1.57 -6.52 -7.08
C SER A 47 1.97 -7.07 -8.46
N THR A 48 1.24 -6.70 -9.50
CA THR A 48 1.46 -7.17 -10.88
C THR A 48 2.05 -6.09 -11.77
N PHE A 49 2.43 -4.94 -11.20
CA PHE A 49 2.97 -3.80 -11.94
C PHE A 49 4.26 -4.16 -12.70
N LEU A 50 5.18 -4.88 -12.06
CA LEU A 50 6.42 -5.32 -12.70
C LEU A 50 6.12 -6.25 -13.88
N GLU A 51 5.26 -7.24 -13.69
CA GLU A 51 4.88 -8.21 -14.72
C GLU A 51 4.15 -7.53 -15.90
N SER A 52 3.30 -6.54 -15.62
CA SER A 52 2.63 -5.75 -16.67
C SER A 52 3.57 -4.80 -17.37
N THR A 53 4.55 -4.23 -16.69
CA THR A 53 5.56 -3.33 -17.31
C THR A 53 6.51 -4.13 -18.20
N LEU A 54 6.96 -5.30 -17.75
CA LEU A 54 7.80 -6.18 -18.57
C LEU A 54 7.10 -6.67 -19.84
N SER A 55 5.76 -6.66 -19.88
CA SER A 55 5.00 -6.98 -21.09
C SER A 55 5.13 -5.96 -22.24
N TYR A 56 5.76 -4.80 -22.02
CA TYR A 56 6.11 -3.88 -23.12
C TYR A 56 7.35 -4.33 -23.89
N VAL A 57 8.25 -5.08 -23.24
CA VAL A 57 9.57 -5.41 -23.77
C VAL A 57 9.79 -6.91 -23.95
N SER A 58 8.83 -7.74 -23.56
CA SER A 58 8.95 -9.20 -23.59
C SER A 58 7.65 -9.92 -23.94
N ASP A 59 7.73 -10.79 -24.94
CA ASP A 59 6.62 -11.63 -25.42
C ASP A 59 6.52 -12.98 -24.69
N ARG A 60 7.22 -13.16 -23.56
CA ARG A 60 7.08 -14.39 -22.77
C ARG A 60 5.63 -14.57 -22.36
N GLN A 61 5.11 -15.78 -22.46
CA GLN A 61 3.71 -16.12 -22.14
C GLN A 61 3.30 -15.63 -20.73
N ARG A 62 4.24 -15.62 -19.78
CA ARG A 62 4.04 -15.07 -18.43
C ARG A 62 3.66 -13.58 -18.44
N PHE A 63 4.23 -12.75 -19.30
CA PHE A 63 3.97 -11.31 -19.36
C PHE A 63 2.87 -10.97 -20.37
N ALA A 64 2.76 -11.74 -21.46
CA ALA A 64 1.75 -11.55 -22.50
C ALA A 64 0.31 -11.54 -21.94
N GLN A 65 0.04 -12.29 -20.86
CA GLN A 65 -1.27 -12.29 -20.18
C GLN A 65 -1.68 -10.91 -19.62
N TYR A 66 -0.73 -10.00 -19.39
CA TYR A 66 -0.99 -8.68 -18.80
C TYR A 66 -1.15 -7.56 -19.82
N VAL A 67 -1.00 -7.84 -21.12
CA VAL A 67 -1.00 -6.82 -22.19
C VAL A 67 -2.29 -6.01 -22.23
N ARG A 68 -3.44 -6.63 -21.96
CA ARG A 68 -4.73 -5.90 -21.90
C ARG A 68 -4.88 -4.97 -20.69
N SER A 69 -4.08 -5.19 -19.65
CA SER A 69 -4.18 -4.48 -18.37
C SER A 69 -3.00 -3.54 -18.08
N ARG A 70 -1.97 -3.53 -18.94
CA ARG A 70 -0.70 -2.87 -18.65
C ARG A 70 -0.81 -1.34 -18.60
N ASP A 71 -1.63 -0.74 -19.48
CA ASP A 71 -1.74 0.71 -19.59
C ASP A 71 -2.36 1.33 -18.32
N TRP A 72 -3.50 0.81 -17.85
CA TRP A 72 -4.13 1.34 -16.64
C TRP A 72 -3.28 1.12 -15.39
N ARG A 73 -2.56 -0.02 -15.31
CA ARG A 73 -1.67 -0.32 -14.17
C ARG A 73 -0.49 0.63 -14.13
N LEU A 74 0.06 0.99 -15.30
CA LEU A 74 1.06 2.04 -15.39
C LEU A 74 0.52 3.39 -14.92
N VAL A 75 -0.64 3.81 -15.43
CA VAL A 75 -1.28 5.07 -15.02
C VAL A 75 -1.57 5.08 -13.52
N PHE A 76 -2.06 3.98 -12.96
CA PHE A 76 -2.32 3.82 -11.54
C PHE A 76 -1.06 3.99 -10.69
N THR A 77 0.02 3.27 -11.02
CA THR A 77 1.27 3.34 -10.26
C THR A 77 1.97 4.69 -10.43
N LEU A 78 2.00 5.25 -11.64
CA LEU A 78 2.51 6.60 -11.87
C LEU A 78 1.67 7.64 -11.11
N GLY A 79 0.35 7.48 -11.05
CA GLY A 79 -0.54 8.34 -10.28
C GLY A 79 -0.23 8.33 -8.79
N ILE A 80 0.05 7.16 -8.20
CA ILE A 80 0.48 7.06 -6.79
C ILE A 80 1.82 7.78 -6.57
N VAL A 81 2.82 7.53 -7.42
CA VAL A 81 4.14 8.15 -7.31
C VAL A 81 4.06 9.67 -7.48
N LEU A 82 3.31 10.13 -8.49
CA LEU A 82 3.12 11.55 -8.76
C LEU A 82 2.33 12.24 -7.65
N GLY A 83 1.26 11.61 -7.16
CA GLY A 83 0.47 12.15 -6.06
C GLY A 83 1.31 12.31 -4.79
N ALA A 84 2.16 11.33 -4.47
CA ALA A 84 3.13 11.45 -3.40
C ALA A 84 4.11 12.60 -3.67
N ALA A 85 4.74 12.66 -4.85
CA ALA A 85 5.70 13.71 -5.19
C ALA A 85 5.11 15.13 -5.10
N VAL A 86 3.89 15.33 -5.60
CA VAL A 86 3.18 16.61 -5.50
C VAL A 86 2.94 16.96 -4.03
N TYR A 87 2.49 16.00 -3.22
CA TYR A 87 2.29 16.23 -1.79
C TYR A 87 3.60 16.64 -1.08
N ALA A 88 4.72 15.98 -1.40
CA ALA A 88 6.05 16.32 -0.88
C ALA A 88 6.41 17.78 -1.15
N VAL A 89 6.34 18.18 -2.41
CA VAL A 89 6.83 19.48 -2.85
C VAL A 89 5.92 20.59 -2.32
N VAL A 90 4.61 20.40 -2.34
CA VAL A 90 3.64 21.43 -1.95
C VAL A 90 3.54 21.57 -0.43
N PHE A 91 3.54 20.46 0.31
CA PHE A 91 3.23 20.47 1.76
C PHE A 91 4.43 20.14 2.66
N GLN A 92 5.50 19.54 2.14
CA GLN A 92 6.70 19.18 2.92
C GLN A 92 7.96 19.96 2.54
N GLY A 93 7.86 20.87 1.56
CA GLY A 93 8.93 21.83 1.25
C GLY A 93 10.10 21.28 0.44
N GLY A 94 10.01 20.08 -0.14
CA GLY A 94 11.07 19.52 -0.97
C GLY A 94 10.94 18.03 -1.29
N ALA A 95 11.90 17.50 -2.04
CA ALA A 95 12.00 16.08 -2.34
C ALA A 95 12.43 15.28 -1.08
N TRP A 96 11.87 14.08 -0.92
CA TRP A 96 12.25 13.18 0.17
C TRP A 96 13.64 12.58 -0.03
N THR A 97 14.47 12.71 0.99
CA THR A 97 15.66 11.90 1.18
C THR A 97 15.40 10.92 2.31
N THR A 98 15.90 9.69 2.17
CA THR A 98 15.85 8.69 3.23
C THR A 98 17.26 8.40 3.69
N ASP A 99 17.45 8.33 5.02
CA ASP A 99 18.71 7.90 5.61
C ASP A 99 18.94 6.38 5.48
N VAL A 100 17.90 5.65 5.04
CA VAL A 100 17.94 4.20 4.85
C VAL A 100 18.91 3.84 3.73
N ALA A 101 19.91 3.03 4.07
CA ALA A 101 20.89 2.52 3.13
C ALA A 101 20.22 1.84 1.90
N PRO A 102 20.63 2.15 0.65
CA PRO A 102 19.97 1.65 -0.56
C PRO A 102 19.85 0.12 -0.65
N TRP A 103 20.83 -0.61 -0.12
CA TRP A 103 20.80 -2.08 -0.13
C TRP A 103 19.64 -2.65 0.72
N ARG A 104 19.25 -1.98 1.81
CA ARG A 104 18.11 -2.37 2.65
C ARG A 104 16.80 -2.19 1.89
N LEU A 105 16.68 -1.10 1.14
CA LEU A 105 15.52 -0.85 0.27
C LEU A 105 15.43 -1.88 -0.86
N LEU A 106 16.57 -2.24 -1.46
CA LEU A 106 16.63 -3.27 -2.50
C LEU A 106 16.18 -4.63 -1.98
N ILE A 107 16.78 -5.11 -0.89
CA ILE A 107 16.44 -6.41 -0.30
C ILE A 107 14.98 -6.41 0.19
N GLY A 108 14.54 -5.34 0.86
CA GLY A 108 13.15 -5.16 1.28
C GLY A 108 12.18 -5.22 0.09
N GLY A 109 12.51 -4.54 -1.00
CA GLY A 109 11.73 -4.57 -2.25
C GLY A 109 11.63 -5.97 -2.85
N VAL A 110 12.72 -6.74 -2.85
CA VAL A 110 12.72 -8.15 -3.30
C VAL A 110 11.82 -9.00 -2.41
N PHE A 111 11.93 -8.90 -1.08
CA PHE A 111 11.06 -9.65 -0.16
C PHE A 111 9.59 -9.27 -0.31
N VAL A 112 9.27 -7.98 -0.48
CA VAL A 112 7.91 -7.53 -0.75
C VAL A 112 7.41 -8.06 -2.09
N GLY A 113 8.23 -8.02 -3.14
CA GLY A 113 7.88 -8.55 -4.47
C GLY A 113 7.56 -10.05 -4.43
N VAL A 114 8.45 -10.85 -3.83
CA VAL A 114 8.24 -12.30 -3.66
C VAL A 114 7.03 -12.57 -2.76
N GLY A 115 6.93 -11.87 -1.63
CA GLY A 115 5.85 -12.05 -0.66
C GLY A 115 4.48 -11.75 -1.24
N THR A 116 4.32 -10.66 -1.98
CA THR A 116 3.04 -10.31 -2.62
C THR A 116 2.65 -11.30 -3.72
N ARG A 117 3.62 -11.94 -4.37
CA ARG A 117 3.37 -12.99 -5.36
C ARG A 117 2.87 -14.28 -4.73
N ILE A 118 3.52 -14.72 -3.65
CA ILE A 118 3.14 -15.91 -2.87
C ILE A 118 1.78 -15.69 -2.20
N GLY A 119 1.58 -14.50 -1.62
CA GLY A 119 0.33 -14.08 -1.00
C GLY A 119 -0.81 -13.80 -1.98
N LYS A 120 -0.58 -13.90 -3.30
CA LYS A 120 -1.54 -13.61 -4.38
C LYS A 120 -2.15 -12.20 -4.32
N GLY A 121 -1.46 -11.25 -3.71
CA GLY A 121 -1.92 -9.88 -3.59
C GLY A 121 -0.99 -9.02 -2.72
N CYS A 122 -1.24 -7.73 -2.73
CA CYS A 122 -0.56 -6.74 -1.91
C CYS A 122 -1.53 -6.10 -0.91
N THR A 123 -1.02 -5.21 -0.06
CA THR A 123 -1.82 -4.49 0.93
C THR A 123 -2.93 -3.64 0.29
N SER A 124 -2.74 -3.06 -0.90
CA SER A 124 -3.83 -2.35 -1.59
C SER A 124 -4.91 -3.31 -2.10
N GLY A 125 -4.52 -4.43 -2.71
CA GLY A 125 -5.47 -5.43 -3.23
C GLY A 125 -6.28 -6.13 -2.12
N HIS A 126 -5.61 -6.66 -1.09
CA HIS A 126 -6.30 -7.33 0.02
C HIS A 126 -6.86 -6.33 1.04
N GLY A 127 -6.09 -5.31 1.40
CA GLY A 127 -6.44 -4.35 2.45
C GLY A 127 -7.48 -3.32 2.04
N VAL A 128 -7.32 -2.68 0.87
CA VAL A 128 -8.29 -1.66 0.43
C VAL A 128 -9.47 -2.34 -0.27
N CYS A 129 -9.24 -2.99 -1.42
CA CYS A 129 -10.33 -3.58 -2.20
C CYS A 129 -10.91 -4.85 -1.57
N GLY A 130 -10.07 -5.71 -1.00
CA GLY A 130 -10.49 -7.00 -0.43
C GLY A 130 -11.28 -6.85 0.87
N VAL A 131 -10.84 -6.00 1.80
CA VAL A 131 -11.63 -5.68 3.01
C VAL A 131 -12.88 -4.89 2.64
N GLY A 132 -12.79 -3.94 1.70
CA GLY A 132 -13.93 -3.17 1.23
C GLY A 132 -15.03 -4.03 0.59
N SER A 133 -14.67 -5.18 0.00
CA SER A 133 -15.62 -6.17 -0.54
C SER A 133 -15.98 -7.29 0.45
N ALA A 134 -15.62 -7.16 1.73
CA ALA A 134 -15.87 -8.13 2.80
C ALA A 134 -15.32 -9.56 2.52
N SER A 135 -14.20 -9.65 1.79
CA SER A 135 -13.56 -10.92 1.48
C SER A 135 -12.89 -11.53 2.72
N LYS A 136 -13.37 -12.69 3.16
CA LYS A 136 -12.80 -13.45 4.30
C LYS A 136 -11.33 -13.81 4.10
N THR A 137 -10.95 -14.19 2.87
CA THR A 137 -9.56 -14.52 2.54
C THR A 137 -8.66 -13.29 2.60
N SER A 138 -9.18 -12.13 2.18
CA SER A 138 -8.43 -10.87 2.24
C SER A 138 -8.27 -10.37 3.68
N LEU A 139 -9.30 -10.51 4.52
CA LEU A 139 -9.19 -10.22 5.95
C LEU A 139 -8.10 -11.07 6.62
N ALA A 140 -8.08 -12.37 6.37
CA ALA A 140 -7.04 -13.26 6.88
C ALA A 140 -5.64 -12.85 6.39
N GLY A 141 -5.50 -12.53 5.10
CA GLY A 141 -4.24 -12.06 4.53
C GLY A 141 -3.75 -10.75 5.16
N VAL A 142 -4.65 -9.78 5.35
CA VAL A 142 -4.34 -8.49 5.98
C VAL A 142 -3.89 -8.67 7.42
N MET A 143 -4.58 -9.51 8.20
CA MET A 143 -4.17 -9.83 9.57
C MET A 143 -2.77 -10.43 9.60
N ALA A 144 -2.48 -11.40 8.73
CA ALA A 144 -1.15 -12.00 8.65
C ALA A 144 -0.07 -10.97 8.28
N PHE A 145 -0.28 -10.16 7.24
CA PHE A 145 0.69 -9.15 6.82
C PHE A 145 0.94 -8.09 7.88
N LEU A 146 -0.12 -7.59 8.53
CA LEU A 146 0.02 -6.59 9.59
C LEU A 146 0.72 -7.16 10.82
N LEU A 147 0.36 -8.36 11.26
CA LEU A 147 1.02 -9.01 12.40
C LEU A 147 2.51 -9.23 12.12
N THR A 148 2.86 -9.79 10.96
CA THR A 148 4.26 -9.99 10.58
C THR A 148 5.01 -8.67 10.47
N ALA A 149 4.40 -7.63 9.89
CA ALA A 149 5.02 -6.31 9.77
C ALA A 149 5.27 -5.67 11.14
N ILE A 150 4.29 -5.72 12.05
CA ILE A 150 4.42 -5.21 13.42
C ILE A 150 5.54 -5.95 14.14
N VAL A 151 5.52 -7.28 14.16
CA VAL A 151 6.55 -8.09 14.84
C VAL A 151 7.93 -7.78 14.27
N THR A 152 8.06 -7.75 12.94
CA THR A 152 9.35 -7.45 12.29
C THR A 152 9.83 -6.05 12.65
N ALA A 153 8.96 -5.03 12.62
CA ALA A 153 9.32 -3.67 12.97
C ALA A 153 9.78 -3.56 14.43
N GLN A 154 9.08 -4.22 15.36
CA GLN A 154 9.46 -4.24 16.78
C GLN A 154 10.81 -4.95 17.00
N VAL A 155 11.05 -6.08 16.33
CA VAL A 155 12.33 -6.80 16.42
C VAL A 155 13.47 -5.94 15.88
N VAL A 156 13.30 -5.35 14.70
CA VAL A 156 14.33 -4.49 14.06
C VAL A 156 14.62 -3.26 14.93
N ALA A 157 13.59 -2.64 15.51
CA ALA A 157 13.75 -1.54 16.45
C ALA A 157 14.48 -1.97 17.74
N ALA A 158 14.14 -3.13 18.30
CA ALA A 158 14.80 -3.68 19.49
C ALA A 158 16.29 -4.03 19.24
N LEU A 159 16.65 -4.36 18.00
CA LEU A 159 18.04 -4.55 17.58
C LEU A 159 18.81 -3.24 17.36
N GLY A 160 18.18 -2.08 17.61
CA GLY A 160 18.81 -0.77 17.47
C GLY A 160 19.01 -0.31 16.02
N VAL A 161 18.35 -0.96 15.06
CA VAL A 161 18.44 -0.58 13.65
C VAL A 161 17.59 0.66 13.41
N THR A 162 18.25 1.80 13.25
CA THR A 162 17.60 3.05 12.85
C THR A 162 17.48 3.15 11.33
N PRO A 163 16.61 4.04 10.80
CA PRO A 163 16.69 4.48 9.41
C PRO A 163 18.13 4.84 9.04
#